data_AF-A0A2V8F466-F1
#
_entry.id   AF-A0A2V8F466-F1
#
_cell.length_a   1.000
_cell.length_b   1.000
_cell.length_c   1.000
_cell.angle_alpha   90.00
_cell.angle_beta   90.00
_cell.angle_gamma   90.00
#
_symmetry.space_group_name_H-M   'P 1'
#
loop_
_entity.id
_entity.type
_entity.pdbx_description
1 polymer ?
#
loop_
_entity_poly.entity_id
_entity_poly.type
_entity_poly.pdbx_seq_one_letter_code
_entity_poly.pdbx_strand_id
1 'polypeptide(L)'
;MSVSLELARRLHALGLSLIPLQPKSKLPDGTVLPKDENGDATGKPFQTTRCTDDDLIAWFGNGQSRNAGIVLGPVSGVVVIESDRPEAETWCAENLRITPMMTASARGFHRYYKLPNALRDARPACPRISTPAASTSS
;
A
#
# COMPACT_ATOMS: atom_id res chain seq x y z
N MET A 1 12.75 -5.96 -5.39
CA MET A 1 12.45 -7.10 -6.29
C MET A 1 11.36 -6.62 -7.22
N SER A 2 11.56 -6.78 -8.54
CA SER A 2 10.52 -6.46 -9.51
C SER A 2 9.42 -7.52 -9.49
N VAL A 3 8.22 -7.12 -9.88
CA VAL A 3 7.03 -7.97 -9.89
C VAL A 3 6.79 -8.45 -11.32
N SER A 4 6.60 -9.77 -11.49
CA SER A 4 6.19 -10.35 -12.76
C SER A 4 4.68 -10.18 -12.98
N LEU A 5 4.24 -10.18 -14.24
CA LEU A 5 2.81 -10.15 -14.57
C LEU A 5 2.03 -11.29 -13.91
N GLU A 6 2.60 -12.49 -13.85
CA GLU A 6 1.98 -13.66 -13.20
C GLU A 6 1.74 -13.41 -11.71
N LEU A 7 2.74 -12.90 -10.99
CA LEU A 7 2.59 -12.56 -9.57
C LEU A 7 1.57 -11.43 -9.38
N ALA A 8 1.59 -10.42 -10.25
CA ALA A 8 0.64 -9.31 -10.21
C ALA A 8 -0.81 -9.81 -10.34
N ARG A 9 -1.07 -10.68 -11.33
CA ARG A 9 -2.38 -11.33 -11.52
C ARG A 9 -2.78 -12.20 -10.33
N ARG A 10 -1.85 -12.95 -9.74
CA ARG A 10 -2.14 -13.78 -8.56
C ARG A 10 -2.55 -12.92 -7.36
N LEU A 11 -1.86 -11.82 -7.09
CA LEU A 11 -2.22 -10.88 -6.04
C LEU A 11 -3.58 -10.22 -6.32
N HIS A 12 -3.82 -9.88 -7.59
CA HIS A 12 -5.11 -9.33 -8.02
C HIS A 12 -6.26 -10.33 -7.84
N ALA A 13 -6.06 -11.60 -8.17
CA ALA A 13 -7.06 -12.65 -7.94
C ALA A 13 -7.41 -12.84 -6.46
N LEU A 14 -6.48 -12.51 -5.54
CA LEU A 14 -6.72 -12.50 -4.09
C LEU A 14 -7.53 -11.28 -3.61
N GLY A 15 -7.96 -10.40 -4.52
CA GLY A 15 -8.72 -9.19 -4.21
C GLY A 15 -7.87 -7.95 -3.96
N LEU A 16 -6.54 -8.05 -4.08
CA LEU A 16 -5.65 -6.90 -3.94
C LEU A 16 -5.67 -6.04 -5.21
N SER A 17 -5.52 -4.74 -5.05
CA SER A 17 -5.30 -3.79 -6.15
C SER A 17 -3.86 -3.32 -6.12
N LEU A 18 -3.25 -3.24 -7.30
CA LEU A 18 -1.84 -2.90 -7.46
C LEU A 18 -1.70 -1.56 -8.18
N ILE A 19 -0.57 -0.89 -7.94
CA ILE A 19 -0.07 0.21 -8.76
C ILE A 19 1.41 -0.02 -9.09
N PRO A 20 1.89 0.38 -10.28
CA PRO A 20 3.28 0.25 -10.65
C PRO A 20 4.11 1.28 -9.90
N LEU A 21 5.25 0.85 -9.37
CA LEU A 21 6.25 1.72 -8.73
C LEU A 21 7.55 1.66 -9.52
N GLN A 22 8.26 2.79 -9.53
CA GLN A 22 9.59 2.89 -10.10
C GLN A 22 10.56 1.93 -9.40
N PRO A 23 11.50 1.30 -10.13
CA PRO A 23 12.53 0.46 -9.53
C PRO A 23 13.31 1.20 -8.44
N LYS A 24 13.55 0.52 -7.32
CA LYS A 24 14.31 1.05 -6.15
C LYS A 24 13.76 2.35 -5.57
N SER A 25 12.52 2.70 -5.90
CA SER A 25 11.82 3.89 -5.40
C SER A 25 10.47 3.48 -4.82
N LYS A 26 9.90 4.36 -4.01
CA LYS A 26 8.52 4.24 -3.50
C LYS A 26 7.55 5.12 -4.32
N LEU A 27 8.02 5.72 -5.41
CA LEU A 27 7.21 6.58 -6.25
C LEU A 27 6.46 5.75 -7.30
N PRO A 28 5.18 6.09 -7.57
CA PRO A 28 4.45 5.50 -8.67
C PRO A 28 5.15 5.74 -10.02
N ASP A 29 5.08 4.76 -10.92
CA ASP A 29 5.67 4.89 -12.24
C ASP A 29 4.75 5.67 -13.19
N GLY A 30 5.01 6.96 -13.30
CA GLY A 30 4.23 7.87 -14.14
C GLY A 30 4.32 7.60 -15.65
N THR A 31 5.20 6.72 -16.12
CA THR A 31 5.30 6.38 -17.54
C THR A 31 4.13 5.52 -18.04
N VAL A 32 3.46 4.82 -17.13
CA VAL A 32 2.38 3.86 -17.44
C VAL A 32 1.09 4.13 -16.67
N LEU A 33 1.10 5.09 -15.76
CA LEU A 33 -0.10 5.55 -15.08
C LEU A 33 -0.91 6.50 -15.97
N PRO A 34 -2.23 6.56 -15.78
CA PRO A 34 -3.07 7.53 -16.48
C PRO A 34 -2.65 8.95 -16.12
N LYS A 35 -2.90 9.87 -17.03
CA LYS A 35 -2.68 11.30 -16.83
C LYS A 35 -3.95 11.98 -16.35
N ASP A 36 -3.82 12.96 -15.47
CA ASP A 36 -4.94 13.84 -15.11
C ASP A 36 -5.16 14.94 -16.16
N GLU A 37 -6.09 15.85 -15.86
CA GLU A 37 -6.46 16.98 -16.72
C GLU A 37 -5.29 17.93 -17.05
N ASN A 38 -4.25 17.95 -16.22
CA ASN A 38 -3.05 18.77 -16.43
C ASN A 38 -1.95 18.00 -17.19
N GLY A 39 -2.18 16.73 -17.50
CA GLY A 39 -1.21 15.86 -18.15
C GLY A 39 -0.25 15.16 -17.17
N ASP A 40 -0.47 15.30 -15.86
CA ASP A 40 0.38 14.72 -14.83
C ASP A 40 -0.05 13.28 -14.51
N ALA A 41 0.93 12.38 -14.37
CA ALA A 41 0.64 11.00 -14.06
C ALA A 41 0.02 10.86 -12.66
N THR A 42 -1.09 10.11 -12.56
CA THR A 42 -1.88 10.04 -11.35
C THR A 42 -2.30 8.63 -10.99
N GLY A 43 -2.21 8.30 -9.70
CA GLY A 43 -2.76 7.08 -9.12
C GLY A 43 -4.15 7.25 -8.51
N LYS A 44 -4.76 8.45 -8.60
CA LYS A 44 -6.04 8.78 -7.95
C LYS A 44 -7.19 7.83 -8.32
N PRO A 45 -7.38 7.42 -9.60
CA PRO A 45 -8.47 6.49 -9.95
C PRO A 45 -8.39 5.17 -9.19
N PHE A 46 -7.16 4.72 -8.91
CA PHE A 46 -6.92 3.45 -8.24
C PHE A 46 -7.14 3.50 -6.72
N GLN A 47 -7.37 4.70 -6.14
CA GLN A 47 -7.71 4.85 -4.72
C GLN A 47 -9.18 4.52 -4.42
N THR A 48 -10.02 4.42 -5.46
CA THR A 48 -11.44 4.06 -5.33
C THR A 48 -11.82 2.85 -6.16
N THR A 49 -11.07 2.56 -7.23
CA THR A 49 -11.35 1.48 -8.18
C THR A 49 -10.16 0.55 -8.28
N ARG A 50 -10.40 -0.75 -8.46
CA ARG A 50 -9.32 -1.72 -8.68
C ARG A 50 -8.73 -1.57 -10.08
N CYS A 51 -7.43 -1.79 -10.23
CA CYS A 51 -6.83 -1.90 -11.56
C CYS A 51 -7.44 -3.07 -12.34
N THR A 52 -7.46 -2.97 -13.67
CA THR A 52 -7.92 -4.02 -14.59
C THR A 52 -6.79 -4.98 -14.95
N ASP A 53 -7.10 -6.10 -15.62
CA ASP A 53 -6.03 -6.99 -16.13
C ASP A 53 -5.22 -6.30 -17.25
N ASP A 54 -5.87 -5.47 -18.08
CA ASP A 54 -5.20 -4.68 -19.11
C ASP A 54 -4.19 -3.70 -18.50
N ASP A 55 -4.54 -3.07 -17.37
CA ASP A 55 -3.59 -2.26 -16.59
C ASP A 55 -2.39 -3.11 -16.15
N LEU A 56 -2.62 -4.31 -15.60
CA LEU A 56 -1.53 -5.20 -15.17
C LEU A 56 -0.63 -5.61 -16.34
N ILE A 57 -1.20 -5.92 -17.50
CA ILE A 57 -0.44 -6.22 -18.73
C ILE A 57 0.39 -4.99 -19.13
N ALA A 58 -0.21 -3.81 -19.17
CA ALA A 58 0.48 -2.57 -19.52
C ALA A 58 1.62 -2.24 -18.55
N TRP A 59 1.48 -2.57 -17.27
CA TRP A 59 2.44 -2.25 -16.22
C TRP A 59 3.55 -3.27 -16.05
N PHE A 60 3.23 -4.57 -16.11
CA PHE A 60 4.14 -5.66 -15.74
C PHE A 60 4.40 -6.65 -16.89
N GLY A 61 3.68 -6.53 -18.00
CA GLY A 61 3.80 -7.38 -19.18
C GLY A 61 4.63 -6.80 -20.34
N ASN A 62 5.10 -5.55 -20.24
CA ASN A 62 5.79 -4.83 -21.32
C ASN A 62 7.33 -5.00 -21.30
N GLY A 63 7.87 -5.96 -20.55
CA GLY A 63 9.31 -6.23 -20.47
C GLY A 63 10.12 -5.25 -19.60
N GLN A 64 9.51 -4.16 -19.11
CA GLN A 64 10.18 -3.24 -18.19
C GLN A 64 10.06 -3.73 -16.75
N SER A 65 11.17 -3.70 -16.03
CA SER A 65 11.22 -4.10 -14.63
C SER A 65 10.56 -3.03 -13.76
N ARG A 66 9.54 -3.39 -12.96
CA ARG A 66 8.85 -2.49 -12.03
C ARG A 66 8.60 -3.15 -10.69
N ASN A 67 8.54 -2.36 -9.63
CA ASN A 67 8.02 -2.79 -8.34
C ASN A 67 6.49 -2.62 -8.34
N ALA A 68 5.78 -3.22 -7.38
CA ALA A 68 4.35 -2.99 -7.18
C ALA A 68 4.07 -2.43 -5.78
N GLY A 69 3.14 -1.49 -5.71
CA GLY A 69 2.50 -1.07 -4.48
C GLY A 69 1.11 -1.68 -4.39
N ILE A 70 0.70 -2.09 -3.19
CA ILE A 70 -0.69 -2.51 -2.92
C ILE A 70 -1.47 -1.28 -2.49
N VAL A 71 -2.60 -1.00 -3.14
CA VAL A 71 -3.51 0.07 -2.70
C VAL A 71 -4.24 -0.41 -1.45
N LEU A 72 -4.04 0.25 -0.32
CA LEU A 72 -4.67 -0.13 0.95
C LEU A 72 -6.11 0.36 1.05
N GLY A 73 -6.79 0.01 2.14
CA GLY A 73 -8.14 0.48 2.44
C GLY A 73 -9.22 -0.31 1.69
N PRO A 74 -10.41 0.30 1.49
CA PRO A 74 -11.58 -0.41 0.95
C PRO A 74 -11.37 -1.07 -0.40
N VAL A 75 -10.47 -0.53 -1.25
CA VAL A 75 -10.18 -1.05 -2.59
C VAL A 75 -9.61 -2.47 -2.54
N SER A 76 -8.69 -2.75 -1.62
CA SER A 76 -8.11 -4.08 -1.44
C SER A 76 -8.64 -4.81 -0.20
N GLY A 77 -9.47 -4.14 0.61
CA GLY A 77 -10.00 -4.69 1.85
C GLY A 77 -8.91 -5.02 2.89
N VAL A 78 -7.76 -4.34 2.84
CA VAL A 78 -6.63 -4.59 3.73
C VAL A 78 -6.04 -3.30 4.30
N VAL A 79 -5.46 -3.40 5.49
CA VAL A 79 -4.65 -2.36 6.12
C VAL A 79 -3.26 -2.92 6.42
N VAL A 80 -2.28 -2.03 6.53
CA VAL A 80 -0.92 -2.37 6.94
C VAL A 80 -0.64 -1.75 8.30
N ILE A 81 -0.01 -2.53 9.16
CA ILE A 81 0.66 -2.02 10.36
C ILE A 81 2.17 -2.12 10.11
N GLU A 82 2.84 -0.98 10.21
CA GLU A 82 4.30 -0.88 10.06
C GLU A 82 4.97 -0.88 11.43
N SER A 83 5.97 -1.72 11.62
CA SER A 83 6.83 -1.74 12.80
C SER A 83 8.22 -1.25 12.43
N ASP A 84 8.39 0.07 12.31
CA ASP A 84 9.65 0.68 11.84
C ASP A 84 10.64 1.02 12.96
N ARG A 85 10.30 0.67 14.20
CA ARG A 85 11.10 0.83 15.41
C ARG A 85 11.05 -0.43 16.27
N PRO A 86 12.11 -0.72 17.06
CA PRO A 86 12.14 -1.89 17.94
C PRO A 86 10.94 -1.98 18.88
N GLU A 87 10.52 -0.87 19.50
CA GLU A 87 9.38 -0.87 20.43
C GLU A 87 8.07 -1.16 19.71
N ALA A 88 7.91 -0.70 18.47
CA ALA A 88 6.74 -0.98 17.65
C ALA A 88 6.70 -2.46 17.23
N GLU A 89 7.85 -3.07 16.97
CA GLU A 89 7.96 -4.51 16.66
C GLU A 89 7.60 -5.37 17.86
N THR A 90 8.12 -5.06 19.05
CA THR A 90 7.75 -5.73 20.30
C THR A 90 6.24 -5.63 20.54
N TRP A 91 5.68 -4.42 20.43
CA TRP A 91 4.23 -4.24 20.58
C TRP A 91 3.44 -5.07 19.56
N CYS A 92 3.87 -5.10 18.30
CA CYS A 92 3.23 -5.91 17.27
C CYS A 92 3.29 -7.41 17.59
N ALA A 93 4.43 -7.91 18.06
CA ALA A 93 4.62 -9.32 18.40
C ALA A 93 3.73 -9.77 19.58
N GLU A 94 3.52 -8.88 20.56
CA GLU A 94 2.71 -9.16 21.75
C GLU A 94 1.20 -8.99 21.51
N ASN A 95 0.80 -8.03 20.68
CA ASN A 95 -0.60 -7.59 20.59
C ASN A 95 -1.31 -8.02 19.30
N LEU A 96 -0.57 -8.31 18.23
CA LEU A 96 -1.19 -8.64 16.94
C LEU A 96 -1.19 -10.14 16.70
N ARG A 97 -2.26 -10.60 16.06
CA ARG A 97 -2.31 -11.96 15.52
C ARG A 97 -1.31 -12.09 14.37
N ILE A 98 -0.76 -13.30 14.21
CA ILE A 98 0.06 -13.65 13.06
C ILE A 98 -0.76 -13.47 11.78
N THR A 99 -0.15 -12.88 10.76
CA THR A 99 -0.71 -12.74 9.43
C THR A 99 0.12 -13.53 8.41
N PRO A 100 -0.51 -14.19 7.43
CA PRO A 100 0.22 -14.91 6.38
C PRO A 100 0.95 -13.97 5.39
N MET A 101 0.64 -12.67 5.38
CA MET A 101 1.25 -11.72 4.47
C MET A 101 2.03 -10.66 5.24
N MET A 102 3.35 -10.69 5.08
CA MET A 102 4.29 -9.80 5.73
C MET A 102 5.45 -9.50 4.79
N THR A 103 5.91 -8.26 4.75
CA THR A 103 7.07 -7.85 3.94
C THR A 103 8.11 -7.18 4.82
N ALA A 104 9.38 -7.51 4.61
CA ALA A 104 10.47 -6.76 5.21
C ALA A 104 10.57 -5.36 4.60
N SER A 105 10.76 -4.35 5.45
CA SER A 105 11.11 -2.98 5.08
C SER A 105 12.57 -2.72 5.44
N ALA A 106 13.09 -1.53 5.09
CA ALA A 106 14.46 -1.16 5.47
C ALA A 106 14.67 -1.03 6.99
N ARG A 107 13.60 -0.85 7.77
CA ARG A 107 13.64 -0.56 9.22
C ARG A 107 12.86 -1.56 10.08
N GLY A 108 12.21 -2.55 9.47
CA GLY A 108 11.39 -3.53 10.18
C GLY A 108 10.44 -4.25 9.24
N PHE A 109 9.14 -4.28 9.56
CA PHE A 109 8.19 -5.08 8.80
C PHE A 109 6.86 -4.39 8.53
N HIS A 110 6.21 -4.77 7.43
CA HIS A 110 4.82 -4.44 7.16
C HIS A 110 3.97 -5.70 7.30
N ARG A 111 2.96 -5.66 8.17
CA ARG A 111 2.02 -6.76 8.39
C ARG A 111 0.66 -6.39 7.82
N TYR A 112 0.14 -7.23 6.94
CA TYR A 112 -1.14 -6.98 6.26
C TYR A 112 -2.29 -7.64 7.03
N TYR A 113 -3.35 -6.89 7.28
CA TYR A 113 -4.57 -7.38 7.95
C TYR A 113 -5.80 -7.07 7.11
N LYS A 114 -6.85 -7.89 7.26
CA LYS A 114 -8.16 -7.54 6.69
C LYS A 114 -8.65 -6.24 7.31
N LEU A 115 -9.14 -5.33 6.48
CA LEU A 115 -9.77 -4.09 6.91
C LEU A 115 -11.02 -4.43 7.74
N PRO A 116 -11.09 -4.02 9.01
CA PRO A 116 -12.30 -4.19 9.81
C PRO A 116 -13.47 -3.46 9.18
N ASN A 117 -14.66 -4.08 9.19
CA ASN A 117 -15.87 -3.46 8.62
C ASN A 117 -16.15 -2.06 9.19
N ALA A 118 -15.89 -1.85 10.49
CA ALA A 118 -16.06 -0.55 11.14
C ALA A 118 -15.19 0.58 10.54
N LEU A 119 -14.06 0.24 9.91
CA LEU A 119 -13.17 1.19 9.23
C LEU A 119 -13.43 1.30 7.73
N ARG A 120 -14.33 0.46 7.19
CA ARG A 120 -14.64 0.42 5.75
C ARG A 120 -15.53 1.58 5.32
N ASP A 121 -16.48 1.94 6.19
CA ASP A 121 -17.45 3.02 5.96
C ASP A 121 -17.05 4.31 6.69
N ALA A 122 -16.04 4.24 7.56
CA ALA A 122 -15.44 5.41 8.16
C ALA A 122 -14.77 6.24 7.06
N ARG A 123 -15.38 7.39 6.72
CA ARG A 123 -14.72 8.44 5.93
C ARG A 123 -13.32 8.66 6.52
N PRO A 124 -12.25 8.79 5.72
CA PRO A 124 -10.90 8.99 6.24
C PRO A 124 -10.81 10.36 6.91
N ALA A 125 -11.29 10.46 8.14
CA ALA A 125 -10.83 11.46 9.07
C ALA A 125 -9.44 10.98 9.43
N CYS A 126 -8.43 11.44 8.68
CA CYS A 126 -7.04 11.32 9.08
C CYS A 126 -6.93 12.02 10.43
N PRO A 127 -6.90 11.31 11.58
CA PRO A 127 -6.65 11.96 12.85
C PRO A 127 -5.16 12.21 12.81
N ARG A 128 -4.77 13.42 12.44
CA ARG A 128 -3.39 13.85 12.64
C ARG A 128 -3.17 13.70 14.14
N ILE A 129 -2.39 12.70 14.56
CA ILE A 129 -2.00 12.52 15.96
C ILE A 129 -1.21 13.78 16.30
N SER A 130 -1.89 14.79 16.86
CA SER A 130 -1.23 15.92 17.48
C SER A 130 -0.55 15.36 18.72
N THR A 131 0.77 15.32 18.67
CA THR A 131 1.61 15.12 19.84
C THR A 131 1.13 16.09 20.92
N PRO A 132 0.86 15.65 22.15
CA PRO A 132 0.55 16.58 23.22
C PRO A 132 1.75 17.52 23.39
N ALA A 133 1.49 18.82 23.38
CA ALA A 133 2.49 19.84 23.64
C ALA A 133 3.16 19.53 24.99
N ALA A 134 4.50 19.53 25.00
CA ALA A 134 5.27 19.38 26.21
C ALA A 134 4.80 20.40 27.25
N SER A 135 4.29 19.92 28.38
CA SER A 135 3.94 20.73 29.53
C SER A 135 5.20 21.39 30.06
N THR A 136 5.36 22.69 29.83
CA THR A 136 6.31 23.52 30.57
C THR A 136 5.76 23.70 31.99
N SER A 137 6.28 22.94 32.94
CA SER A 137 6.14 23.23 34.37
C SER A 137 6.99 24.45 34.71
N SER A 138 6.34 25.42 35.36
CA SER A 138 6.94 26.62 35.97
C SER A 138 7.78 26.30 37.20
#